data_AF-A0A535T3V6-F1
#
_entry.id   AF-A0A535T3V6-F1
#
_cell.length_a   1.000
_cell.length_b   1.000
_cell.length_c   1.000
_cell.angle_alpha   90.00
_cell.angle_beta   90.00
_cell.angle_gamma   90.00
#
_symmetry.space_group_name_H-M   'P 1'
#
loop_
_entity.id
_entity.type
_entity.pdbx_description
1 polymer ?
#
loop_
_entity_poly.entity_id
_entity_poly.type
_entity_poly.pdbx_seq_one_letter_code
_entity_poly.pdbx_strand_id
1 'polypeptide(L)'
;DLLAENERICAATFDAAISGHKLGRIQRITVISSSMVFESSNVFPTPEGAQLTSPPPKSTYGFQKLATEYFAKGAHEQYGLPYTIVRPFNCVGIGERRALRDHEVMSGNVKLAMSHVVPDLCQKVLKDQDPLHILGDGSQVRHYTYGGDLAHGIRLAMESDRAVNEDFNLSTARSTTVRELAEVIWRKVHGPDKPLRLESDPPYEHDVQMRVPDVRKAREVLGFDATTSLEAMLPLEVLVVQDFDEDTTVPVVRRLQAEMPELALHRNKIGRGVLNAIKSGLAAAGAPYVLVTMGDASDDPADIDAMYELAKGGADVVAGSRYMRGGRQLGGPLLKRSMSRAAGLSLHWLGGLPIHDATSNFRLYSRRLLDQVTIESTGGFELGIELTVKAYLLGMRVAEVPTTWRDRTAGKSRFQLWKWLPRYLHWYWRGVGGRLVR
;
A
#
# COMPACT_ATOMS: atom_id res chain seq x y z
N ASP A 1 -18.94 14.31 18.33
CA ASP A 1 -18.83 13.39 19.47
C ASP A 1 -18.73 11.97 18.93
N LEU A 2 -17.67 11.25 19.30
CA LEU A 2 -17.42 9.87 18.85
C LEU A 2 -18.48 8.90 19.41
N LEU A 3 -18.94 9.16 20.63
CA LEU A 3 -19.91 8.32 21.32
C LEU A 3 -21.23 8.29 20.54
N ALA A 4 -21.82 9.47 20.32
CA ALA A 4 -23.07 9.61 19.58
C ALA A 4 -23.00 9.11 18.13
N GLU A 5 -21.87 9.30 17.44
CA GLU A 5 -21.75 8.87 16.04
C GLU A 5 -21.72 7.34 15.93
N ASN A 6 -20.92 6.68 16.76
CA ASN A 6 -20.84 5.22 16.80
C ASN A 6 -22.19 4.59 17.21
N GLU A 7 -22.92 5.22 18.13
CA GLU A 7 -24.25 4.76 18.54
C GLU A 7 -25.25 4.81 17.37
N ARG A 8 -25.32 5.92 16.63
CA ARG A 8 -26.17 6.03 15.43
C ARG A 8 -25.82 5.01 14.36
N ILE A 9 -24.52 4.79 14.13
CA ILE A 9 -24.04 3.78 13.17
C ILE A 9 -24.50 2.38 13.62
N CYS A 10 -24.32 2.03 14.90
CA CYS A 10 -24.73 0.74 15.43
C CYS A 10 -26.24 0.55 15.31
N ALA A 11 -27.04 1.51 15.79
CA ALA A 11 -28.49 1.45 15.76
C ALA A 11 -29.03 1.27 14.33
N ALA A 12 -28.60 2.14 13.40
CA ALA A 12 -29.02 2.06 12.00
C ALA A 12 -28.61 0.74 11.33
N THR A 13 -27.41 0.23 11.66
CA THR A 13 -26.91 -1.04 11.09
C THR A 13 -27.71 -2.24 11.57
N PHE A 14 -27.99 -2.34 12.88
CA PHE A 14 -28.78 -3.44 13.43
C PHE A 14 -30.24 -3.38 12.97
N ASP A 15 -30.86 -2.20 12.92
CA ASP A 15 -32.22 -2.04 12.41
C ASP A 15 -32.34 -2.50 10.95
N ALA A 16 -31.38 -2.12 10.11
CA ALA A 16 -31.32 -2.55 8.71
C ALA A 16 -31.09 -4.08 8.61
N ALA A 17 -30.21 -4.65 9.44
CA ALA A 17 -29.93 -6.08 9.44
C ALA A 17 -31.14 -6.91 9.90
N ILE A 18 -31.81 -6.48 10.97
CA ILE A 18 -33.04 -7.12 11.49
C ILE A 18 -34.15 -7.05 10.43
N SER A 19 -34.36 -5.88 9.82
CA SER A 19 -35.37 -5.70 8.77
C SER A 19 -35.06 -6.57 7.54
N GLY A 20 -33.80 -6.59 7.10
CA GLY A 20 -33.36 -7.42 5.98
C GLY A 20 -33.50 -8.92 6.26
N HIS A 21 -33.27 -9.35 7.50
CA HIS A 21 -33.47 -10.74 7.92
C HIS A 21 -34.94 -11.14 7.93
N LYS A 22 -35.83 -10.31 8.49
CA LYS A 22 -37.29 -10.53 8.45
C LYS A 22 -37.84 -10.65 7.02
N LEU A 23 -37.20 -9.97 6.06
CA LEU A 23 -37.54 -10.03 4.64
C LEU A 23 -36.82 -11.15 3.87
N GLY A 24 -36.03 -12.00 4.53
CA GLY A 24 -35.27 -13.08 3.89
C GLY A 24 -34.13 -12.62 2.98
N ARG A 25 -33.71 -11.35 3.07
CA ARG A 25 -32.63 -10.76 2.25
C ARG A 25 -31.25 -10.88 2.88
N ILE A 26 -31.19 -11.03 4.20
CA ILE A 26 -29.94 -11.15 4.97
C ILE A 26 -29.97 -12.46 5.75
N GLN A 27 -28.93 -13.27 5.58
CA GLN A 27 -28.78 -14.56 6.27
C GLN A 27 -28.16 -14.39 7.65
N ARG A 28 -27.23 -13.45 7.82
CA ARG A 28 -26.44 -13.23 9.04
C ARG A 28 -25.83 -11.84 9.03
N ILE A 29 -25.57 -11.28 10.21
CA ILE A 29 -24.72 -10.09 10.38
C ILE A 29 -23.32 -10.48 10.86
N THR A 30 -22.27 -9.95 10.24
CA THR A 30 -20.90 -10.07 10.75
C THR A 30 -20.48 -8.77 11.43
N VAL A 31 -20.22 -8.84 12.73
CA VAL A 31 -19.92 -7.68 13.58
C VAL A 31 -18.41 -7.56 13.74
N ILE A 32 -17.85 -6.48 13.22
CA ILE A 32 -16.43 -6.13 13.40
C ILE A 32 -16.27 -5.44 14.77
N SER A 33 -15.97 -6.25 15.77
CA SER A 33 -15.61 -5.81 17.12
C SER A 33 -14.12 -5.37 17.15
N SER A 34 -13.45 -5.50 18.29
CA SER A 34 -12.07 -5.05 18.49
C SER A 34 -11.41 -5.82 19.62
N SER A 35 -10.08 -6.00 19.56
CA SER A 35 -9.31 -6.48 20.71
C SER A 35 -9.46 -5.60 21.96
N MET A 36 -9.93 -4.36 21.82
CA MET A 36 -10.19 -3.43 22.93
C MET A 36 -11.31 -3.88 23.87
N VAL A 37 -12.12 -4.88 23.50
CA VAL A 37 -13.04 -5.51 24.45
C VAL A 37 -12.31 -6.24 25.58
N PHE A 38 -11.03 -6.54 25.38
CA PHE A 38 -10.14 -7.15 26.37
C PHE A 38 -9.21 -6.16 27.06
N GLU A 39 -9.46 -4.84 26.95
CA GLU A 39 -8.58 -3.79 27.50
C GLU A 39 -8.23 -4.01 28.98
N SER A 40 -9.17 -4.51 29.77
CA SER A 40 -9.01 -4.76 31.20
C SER A 40 -8.76 -6.25 31.53
N SER A 41 -8.46 -7.08 30.53
CA SER A 41 -8.15 -8.50 30.74
C SER A 41 -6.75 -8.69 31.29
N ASN A 42 -6.59 -9.67 32.18
CA ASN A 42 -5.31 -10.10 32.74
C ASN A 42 -4.97 -11.56 32.37
N VAL A 43 -5.70 -12.15 31.42
CA VAL A 43 -5.48 -13.51 30.92
C VAL A 43 -4.80 -13.43 29.57
N PHE A 44 -3.64 -14.09 29.44
CA PHE A 44 -2.84 -14.13 28.22
C PHE A 44 -2.35 -15.57 27.94
N PRO A 45 -2.39 -16.05 26.69
CA PRO A 45 -3.12 -15.47 25.56
C PRO A 45 -4.62 -15.35 25.88
N THR A 46 -5.24 -14.25 25.48
CA THR A 46 -6.63 -13.89 25.82
C THR A 46 -7.59 -14.65 24.92
N PRO A 47 -8.37 -15.62 25.45
CA PRO A 47 -9.33 -16.37 24.65
C PRO A 47 -10.60 -15.57 24.36
N GLU A 48 -11.33 -15.98 23.32
CA GLU A 48 -12.73 -15.60 23.19
C GLU A 48 -13.51 -16.00 24.46
N GLY A 49 -14.41 -15.13 24.90
CA GLY A 49 -15.15 -15.29 26.16
C GLY A 49 -14.51 -14.53 27.34
N ALA A 50 -13.22 -14.17 27.28
CA ALA A 50 -12.57 -13.41 28.37
C ALA A 50 -13.22 -12.03 28.62
N GLN A 51 -13.91 -11.45 27.64
CA GLN A 51 -14.66 -10.19 27.78
C GLN A 51 -15.90 -10.32 28.68
N LEU A 52 -16.34 -11.55 28.99
CA LEU A 52 -17.45 -11.82 29.92
C LEU A 52 -16.98 -11.85 31.37
N THR A 53 -15.70 -12.18 31.60
CA THR A 53 -15.13 -12.35 32.94
C THR A 53 -14.18 -11.21 33.32
N SER A 54 -13.75 -10.41 32.35
CA SER A 54 -12.90 -9.24 32.59
C SER A 54 -13.78 -8.02 32.97
N PRO A 55 -13.27 -7.08 33.79
CA PRO A 55 -13.91 -5.79 33.95
C PRO A 55 -14.15 -5.13 32.58
N PRO A 56 -15.17 -4.26 32.46
CA PRO A 56 -15.43 -3.57 31.21
C PRO A 56 -14.21 -2.72 30.78
N PRO A 57 -14.06 -2.45 29.48
CA PRO A 57 -13.03 -1.55 28.96
C PRO A 57 -13.15 -0.16 29.60
N LYS A 58 -12.02 0.50 29.81
CA LYS A 58 -11.95 1.86 30.38
C LYS A 58 -12.11 2.93 29.30
N SER A 59 -11.66 2.63 28.09
CA SER A 59 -11.78 3.51 26.93
C SER A 59 -13.20 3.55 26.39
N THR A 60 -13.67 4.74 25.98
CA THR A 60 -14.97 4.89 25.30
C THR A 60 -15.06 3.99 24.07
N TYR A 61 -13.99 3.89 23.29
CA TYR A 61 -13.95 3.04 22.11
C TYR A 61 -14.08 1.55 22.44
N GLY A 62 -13.33 1.05 23.43
CA GLY A 62 -13.42 -0.34 23.88
C GLY A 62 -14.82 -0.68 24.39
N PHE A 63 -15.41 0.22 25.20
CA PHE A 63 -16.75 0.03 25.74
C PHE A 63 -17.81 -0.04 24.64
N GLN A 64 -17.75 0.85 23.64
CA GLN A 64 -18.69 0.83 22.51
C GLN A 64 -18.58 -0.44 21.66
N LYS A 65 -17.35 -0.94 21.45
CA LYS A 65 -17.14 -2.21 20.73
C LYS A 65 -17.73 -3.39 21.50
N LEU A 66 -17.56 -3.42 22.83
CA LEU A 66 -18.19 -4.43 23.67
C LEU A 66 -19.72 -4.34 23.62
N ALA A 67 -20.30 -3.13 23.69
CA ALA A 67 -21.74 -2.92 23.56
C ALA A 67 -22.28 -3.46 22.22
N THR A 68 -21.52 -3.28 21.13
CA THR A 68 -21.90 -3.79 19.79
C THR A 68 -22.01 -5.32 19.78
N GLU A 69 -21.17 -6.03 20.54
CA GLU A 69 -21.28 -7.49 20.69
C GLU A 69 -22.59 -7.91 21.40
N TYR A 70 -23.02 -7.14 22.41
CA TYR A 70 -24.28 -7.39 23.09
C TYR A 70 -25.50 -7.08 22.20
N PHE A 71 -25.43 -6.05 21.35
CA PHE A 71 -26.47 -5.81 20.34
C PHE A 71 -26.63 -6.98 19.38
N ALA A 72 -25.53 -7.62 18.96
CA ALA A 72 -25.59 -8.81 18.11
C ALA A 72 -26.33 -9.97 18.77
N LYS A 73 -26.00 -10.22 20.04
CA LYS A 73 -26.65 -11.26 20.85
C LYS A 73 -28.13 -10.95 21.08
N GLY A 74 -28.46 -9.71 21.46
CA GLY A 74 -29.84 -9.29 21.65
C GLY A 74 -30.68 -9.36 20.37
N ALA A 75 -30.11 -8.97 19.22
CA ALA A 75 -30.80 -9.10 17.93
C ALA A 75 -31.07 -10.56 17.56
N HIS A 76 -30.17 -11.47 17.90
CA HIS A 76 -30.38 -12.90 17.74
C HIS A 76 -31.47 -13.43 18.68
N GLU A 77 -31.39 -13.12 19.97
CA GLU A 77 -32.35 -13.57 20.97
C GLU A 77 -33.77 -13.06 20.66
N GLN A 78 -33.92 -11.80 20.24
CA GLN A 78 -35.22 -11.19 20.02
C GLN A 78 -35.80 -11.45 18.63
N TYR A 79 -34.95 -11.47 17.59
CA TYR A 79 -35.41 -11.51 16.18
C TYR A 79 -34.90 -12.71 15.40
N GLY A 80 -34.15 -13.62 16.03
CA GLY A 80 -33.56 -14.78 15.36
C GLY A 80 -32.41 -14.45 14.42
N LEU A 81 -32.00 -13.17 14.28
CA LEU A 81 -30.94 -12.74 13.37
C LEU A 81 -29.62 -13.42 13.72
N PRO A 82 -29.10 -14.35 12.90
CA PRO A 82 -27.82 -14.97 13.18
C PRO A 82 -26.69 -13.94 13.13
N TYR A 83 -25.64 -14.15 13.91
CA TYR A 83 -24.46 -13.26 13.90
C TYR A 83 -23.14 -14.03 13.82
N THR A 84 -22.06 -13.31 13.52
CA THR A 84 -20.69 -13.72 13.87
C THR A 84 -19.93 -12.50 14.33
N ILE A 85 -19.17 -12.62 15.41
CA ILE A 85 -18.33 -11.53 15.91
C ILE A 85 -16.87 -11.83 15.53
N VAL A 86 -16.16 -10.83 15.03
CA VAL A 86 -14.73 -10.93 14.76
C VAL A 86 -13.99 -9.78 15.44
N ARG A 87 -12.84 -10.09 16.05
CA ARG A 87 -12.00 -9.15 16.79
C ARG A 87 -10.62 -9.08 16.16
N PRO A 88 -10.38 -8.13 15.24
CA PRO A 88 -9.04 -7.89 14.71
C PRO A 88 -8.09 -7.37 15.79
N PHE A 89 -6.85 -7.86 15.80
CA PHE A 89 -5.77 -7.34 16.64
C PHE A 89 -4.77 -6.57 15.78
N ASN A 90 -4.59 -5.28 16.11
CA ASN A 90 -3.67 -4.31 15.48
C ASN A 90 -3.48 -4.52 13.99
N CYS A 91 -4.53 -4.23 13.23
CA CYS A 91 -4.48 -4.20 11.78
C CYS A 91 -3.39 -3.20 11.32
N VAL A 92 -2.45 -3.67 10.52
CA VAL A 92 -1.37 -2.87 9.93
C VAL A 92 -1.22 -3.22 8.45
N GLY A 93 -0.68 -2.29 7.67
CA GLY A 93 -0.39 -2.51 6.26
C GLY A 93 -0.60 -1.27 5.40
N ILE A 94 -0.46 -1.46 4.08
CA ILE A 94 -0.56 -0.38 3.11
C ILE A 94 -2.00 0.17 3.06
N GLY A 95 -2.13 1.50 3.06
CA GLY A 95 -3.41 2.18 2.95
C GLY A 95 -4.02 2.60 4.28
N GLU A 96 -3.31 2.40 5.39
CA GLU A 96 -3.60 3.12 6.63
C GLU A 96 -3.43 4.62 6.40
N ARG A 97 -4.52 5.37 6.52
CA ARG A 97 -4.58 6.82 6.25
C ARG A 97 -4.86 7.56 7.55
N ARG A 98 -4.41 8.82 7.61
CA ARG A 98 -4.82 9.75 8.67
C ARG A 98 -6.35 9.86 8.69
N ALA A 99 -6.92 9.89 9.88
CA ALA A 99 -8.35 10.19 10.01
C ALA A 99 -8.63 11.61 9.50
N LEU A 100 -9.79 11.83 8.88
CA LEU A 100 -10.17 13.16 8.34
C LEU A 100 -10.24 14.26 9.41
N ARG A 101 -10.24 13.91 10.70
CA ARG A 101 -10.29 14.82 11.85
C ARG A 101 -9.14 14.61 12.84
N ASP A 102 -8.03 14.05 12.37
CA ASP A 102 -6.88 13.78 13.23
C ASP A 102 -6.24 15.08 13.73
N HIS A 103 -5.86 15.13 15.00
CA HIS A 103 -5.21 16.31 15.60
C HIS A 103 -3.69 16.10 15.61
N GLU A 104 -2.93 17.15 15.29
CA GLU A 104 -1.47 17.11 15.35
C GLU A 104 -0.98 17.18 16.81
N VAL A 105 -0.11 16.24 17.18
CA VAL A 105 0.58 16.14 18.46
C VAL A 105 2.08 16.12 18.20
N MET A 106 2.85 16.74 19.11
CA MET A 106 4.31 16.68 19.07
C MET A 106 4.79 15.37 19.72
N SER A 107 5.67 14.61 19.06
CA SER A 107 6.46 13.54 19.69
C SER A 107 7.95 13.82 19.46
N GLY A 108 8.67 14.09 20.55
CA GLY A 108 10.00 14.66 20.50
C GLY A 108 10.05 15.94 19.64
N ASN A 109 10.85 15.88 18.57
CA ASN A 109 11.06 16.97 17.62
C ASN A 109 10.21 16.88 16.33
N VAL A 110 9.28 15.92 16.22
CA VAL A 110 8.45 15.72 15.01
C VAL A 110 6.96 15.96 15.29
N LYS A 111 6.30 16.72 14.40
CA LYS A 111 4.83 16.87 14.35
C LYS A 111 4.19 15.63 13.72
N LEU A 112 3.31 14.97 14.46
CA LEU A 112 2.64 13.73 14.05
C LEU A 112 1.14 13.86 14.27
N ALA A 113 0.34 13.22 13.42
CA ALA A 113 -1.07 13.00 13.74
C ALA A 113 -1.17 11.84 14.75
N MET A 114 -2.26 11.68 15.49
CA MET A 114 -2.46 10.55 16.41
C MET A 114 -2.62 9.24 15.63
N SER A 115 -1.51 8.73 15.09
CA SER A 115 -1.48 7.49 14.32
C SER A 115 -1.17 6.29 15.20
N HIS A 116 -1.58 5.11 14.76
CA HIS A 116 -1.10 3.86 15.34
C HIS A 116 0.44 3.82 15.32
N VAL A 117 1.01 3.01 16.21
CA VAL A 117 2.46 2.93 16.44
C VAL A 117 3.28 2.60 15.18
N VAL A 118 2.73 1.82 14.23
CA VAL A 118 3.45 1.48 12.98
C VAL A 118 3.63 2.71 12.09
N PRO A 119 2.57 3.43 11.65
CA PRO A 119 2.74 4.66 10.88
C PRO A 119 3.57 5.73 11.59
N ASP A 120 3.47 5.83 12.92
CA ASP A 120 4.24 6.77 13.72
C ASP A 120 5.75 6.50 13.58
N LEU A 121 6.18 5.27 13.88
CA LEU A 121 7.56 4.86 13.77
C LEU A 121 8.07 4.95 12.33
N CYS A 122 7.28 4.52 11.34
CA CYS A 122 7.64 4.68 9.94
C CYS A 122 7.89 6.15 9.58
N GLN A 123 7.01 7.07 9.98
CA GLN A 123 7.19 8.50 9.70
C GLN A 123 8.40 9.10 10.41
N LYS A 124 8.68 8.71 11.65
CA LYS A 124 9.86 9.19 12.40
C LYS A 124 11.16 8.74 11.74
N VAL A 125 11.25 7.45 11.39
CA VAL A 125 12.44 6.86 10.75
C VAL A 125 12.64 7.45 9.35
N LEU A 126 11.59 7.59 8.54
CA LEU A 126 11.67 8.22 7.21
C LEU A 126 12.06 9.71 7.24
N LYS A 127 11.86 10.39 8.38
CA LYS A 127 12.31 11.77 8.62
C LYS A 127 13.68 11.86 9.29
N ASP A 128 14.43 10.75 9.32
CA ASP A 128 15.76 10.64 9.94
C ASP A 128 15.78 11.02 11.44
N GLN A 129 14.72 10.75 12.21
CA GLN A 129 14.74 10.97 13.67
C GLN A 129 15.71 9.99 14.35
N ASP A 130 16.79 10.51 14.91
CA ASP A 130 17.82 9.75 15.62
C ASP A 130 18.36 10.58 16.82
N PRO A 131 18.17 10.15 18.08
CA PRO A 131 17.56 8.89 18.50
C PRO A 131 16.06 8.81 18.18
N LEU A 132 15.56 7.60 17.93
CA LEU A 132 14.15 7.35 17.63
C LEU A 132 13.34 7.35 18.92
N HIS A 133 12.37 8.27 19.02
CA HIS A 133 11.52 8.40 20.21
C HIS A 133 10.38 7.39 20.21
N ILE A 134 10.25 6.63 21.30
CA ILE A 134 9.17 5.67 21.54
C ILE A 134 8.45 6.00 22.85
N LEU A 135 7.16 5.68 22.94
CA LEU A 135 6.38 5.86 24.17
C LEU A 135 6.62 4.69 25.12
N GLY A 136 6.96 4.99 26.38
CA GLY A 136 7.39 4.00 27.35
C GLY A 136 8.75 3.38 27.00
N ASP A 137 9.10 2.28 27.66
CA ASP A 137 10.40 1.59 27.48
C ASP A 137 10.47 0.70 26.22
N GLY A 138 9.34 0.55 25.51
CA GLY A 138 9.19 -0.27 24.32
C GLY A 138 8.89 -1.74 24.59
N SER A 139 8.71 -2.14 25.86
CA SER A 139 8.43 -3.52 26.28
C SER A 139 7.00 -3.97 26.02
N GLN A 140 6.09 -3.04 25.73
CA GLN A 140 4.69 -3.33 25.49
C GLN A 140 4.51 -4.33 24.33
N VAL A 141 3.75 -5.40 24.58
CA VAL A 141 3.57 -6.51 23.64
C VAL A 141 2.30 -6.33 22.83
N ARG A 142 2.43 -6.49 21.52
CA ARG A 142 1.35 -6.36 20.53
C ARG A 142 1.45 -7.49 19.50
N HIS A 143 0.33 -7.76 18.84
CA HIS A 143 0.29 -8.62 17.66
C HIS A 143 -0.14 -7.75 16.49
N TYR A 144 0.81 -7.43 15.61
CA TYR A 144 0.57 -6.62 14.41
C TYR A 144 0.15 -7.56 13.29
N THR A 145 -1.09 -7.43 12.83
CA THR A 145 -1.67 -8.36 11.86
C THR A 145 -1.87 -7.66 10.53
N TYR A 146 -1.38 -8.26 9.45
CA TYR A 146 -1.52 -7.71 8.11
C TYR A 146 -3.01 -7.54 7.75
N GLY A 147 -3.36 -6.37 7.24
CA GLY A 147 -4.74 -6.07 6.82
C GLY A 147 -5.28 -7.07 5.78
N GLY A 148 -4.41 -7.60 4.90
CA GLY A 148 -4.80 -8.65 3.95
C GLY A 148 -5.16 -9.98 4.63
N ASP A 149 -4.41 -10.38 5.65
CA ASP A 149 -4.72 -11.60 6.44
C ASP A 149 -6.03 -11.39 7.21
N LEU A 150 -6.23 -10.21 7.80
CA LEU A 150 -7.49 -9.89 8.48
C LEU A 150 -8.69 -9.92 7.52
N ALA A 151 -8.56 -9.35 6.33
CA ALA A 151 -9.61 -9.41 5.32
C ALA A 151 -9.92 -10.86 4.93
N HIS A 152 -8.89 -11.71 4.81
CA HIS A 152 -9.07 -13.13 4.57
C HIS A 152 -9.80 -13.84 5.74
N GLY A 153 -9.39 -13.60 6.98
CA GLY A 153 -10.02 -14.17 8.17
C GLY A 153 -11.48 -13.71 8.34
N ILE A 154 -11.78 -12.44 8.08
CA ILE A 154 -13.14 -11.90 8.10
C ILE A 154 -13.99 -12.61 7.04
N ARG A 155 -13.47 -12.79 5.82
CA ARG A 155 -14.16 -13.53 4.76
C ARG A 155 -14.45 -14.98 5.17
N LEU A 156 -13.48 -15.69 5.75
CA LEU A 156 -13.68 -17.06 6.24
C LEU A 156 -14.77 -17.12 7.32
N ALA A 157 -14.77 -16.18 8.28
CA ALA A 157 -15.82 -16.05 9.28
C ALA A 157 -17.18 -15.66 8.66
N MET A 158 -17.18 -14.97 7.52
CA MET A 158 -18.39 -14.60 6.79
C MET A 158 -18.99 -15.75 5.96
N GLU A 159 -18.21 -16.75 5.59
CA GLU A 159 -18.68 -17.82 4.70
C GLU A 159 -18.87 -19.16 5.42
N SER A 160 -18.32 -19.32 6.63
CA SER A 160 -18.38 -20.57 7.38
C SER A 160 -19.69 -20.74 8.15
N ASP A 161 -20.39 -21.85 7.92
CA ASP A 161 -21.54 -22.26 8.74
C ASP A 161 -21.15 -22.53 10.21
N ARG A 162 -19.89 -22.93 10.45
CA ARG A 162 -19.35 -23.12 11.80
C ARG A 162 -19.11 -21.81 12.55
N ALA A 163 -19.24 -20.67 11.87
CA ALA A 163 -19.11 -19.34 12.47
C ALA A 163 -20.45 -18.77 12.96
N VAL A 164 -21.57 -19.43 12.69
CA VAL A 164 -22.90 -18.94 13.06
C VAL A 164 -23.04 -18.89 14.58
N ASN A 165 -23.39 -17.71 15.08
CA ASN A 165 -23.51 -17.31 16.48
C ASN A 165 -22.21 -17.45 17.31
N GLU A 166 -21.07 -17.54 16.62
CA GLU A 166 -19.74 -17.64 17.22
C GLU A 166 -18.98 -16.30 17.17
N ASP A 167 -17.91 -16.24 17.94
CA ASP A 167 -16.97 -15.14 17.99
C ASP A 167 -15.52 -15.60 17.79
N PHE A 168 -14.69 -14.77 17.15
CA PHE A 168 -13.32 -15.12 16.80
C PHE A 168 -12.34 -13.97 17.02
N ASN A 169 -11.20 -14.26 17.64
CA ASN A 169 -10.01 -13.43 17.61
C ASN A 169 -9.28 -13.65 16.28
N LEU A 170 -9.07 -12.57 15.52
CA LEU A 170 -8.33 -12.63 14.25
C LEU A 170 -7.01 -11.89 14.41
N SER A 171 -5.92 -12.65 14.42
CA SER A 171 -4.57 -12.11 14.61
C SER A 171 -3.50 -13.09 14.15
N THR A 172 -2.27 -12.58 14.00
CA THR A 172 -1.07 -13.43 14.04
C THR A 172 -0.82 -13.98 15.44
N ALA A 173 -0.24 -15.18 15.53
CA ALA A 173 0.26 -15.77 16.78
C ALA A 173 1.58 -15.14 17.25
N ARG A 174 2.27 -14.37 16.39
CA ARG A 174 3.57 -13.77 16.69
C ARG A 174 3.40 -12.53 17.57
N SER A 175 3.89 -12.62 18.80
CA SER A 175 4.07 -11.47 19.68
C SER A 175 5.20 -10.58 19.17
N THR A 176 5.04 -9.26 19.31
CA THR A 176 6.07 -8.27 18.94
C THR A 176 6.02 -7.11 19.91
N THR A 177 7.17 -6.78 20.49
CA THR A 177 7.35 -5.58 21.32
C THR A 177 7.45 -4.33 20.45
N VAL A 178 7.21 -3.15 21.02
CA VAL A 178 7.41 -1.89 20.28
C VAL A 178 8.89 -1.68 19.94
N ARG A 179 9.81 -2.17 20.76
CA ARG A 179 11.25 -2.18 20.46
C ARG A 179 11.59 -3.03 19.23
N GLU A 180 11.08 -4.26 19.17
CA GLU A 180 11.29 -5.13 18.00
C GLU A 180 10.66 -4.53 16.73
N LEU A 181 9.47 -3.94 16.84
CA LEU A 181 8.84 -3.22 15.73
C LEU A 181 9.73 -2.06 15.25
N ALA A 182 10.23 -1.24 16.17
CA ALA A 182 11.11 -0.12 15.86
C ALA A 182 12.41 -0.60 15.17
N GLU A 183 12.98 -1.71 15.63
CA GLU A 183 14.16 -2.32 15.02
C GLU A 183 13.90 -2.84 13.61
N VAL A 184 12.78 -3.51 13.37
CA VAL A 184 12.38 -3.96 12.03
C VAL A 184 12.23 -2.78 11.07
N ILE A 185 11.52 -1.72 11.50
CA ILE A 185 11.34 -0.51 10.67
C ILE A 185 12.69 0.17 10.41
N TRP A 186 13.51 0.36 11.46
CA TRP A 186 14.82 1.01 11.36
C TRP A 186 15.75 0.30 10.38
N ARG A 187 15.92 -1.02 10.54
CA ARG A 187 16.77 -1.82 9.65
C ARG A 187 16.25 -1.81 8.22
N LYS A 188 14.94 -1.79 8.03
CA LYS A 188 14.36 -1.75 6.69
C LYS A 188 14.59 -0.42 5.96
N VAL A 189 14.63 0.71 6.69
CA VAL A 189 14.87 2.03 6.10
C VAL A 189 16.36 2.35 5.97
N HIS A 190 17.18 1.99 6.96
CA HIS A 190 18.59 2.38 7.01
C HIS A 190 19.59 1.27 6.71
N GLY A 191 19.13 0.02 6.51
CA GLY A 191 19.99 -1.15 6.40
C GLY A 191 20.48 -1.68 7.76
N PRO A 192 21.20 -2.81 7.78
CA PRO A 192 21.67 -3.45 9.01
C PRO A 192 22.83 -2.71 9.70
N ASP A 193 23.55 -1.85 8.98
CA ASP A 193 24.79 -1.25 9.45
C ASP A 193 24.60 -0.01 10.33
N LYS A 194 23.45 0.69 10.23
CA LYS A 194 23.18 1.88 11.03
C LYS A 194 22.62 1.46 12.40
N PRO A 195 23.30 1.75 13.52
CA PRO A 195 22.81 1.34 14.84
C PRO A 195 21.52 2.10 15.21
N LEU A 196 20.55 1.39 15.79
CA LEU A 196 19.34 1.99 16.33
C LEU A 196 19.60 2.53 17.74
N ARG A 197 19.33 3.82 17.95
CA ARG A 197 19.28 4.46 19.28
C ARG A 197 17.84 4.82 19.61
N LEU A 198 17.38 4.43 20.79
CA LEU A 198 16.01 4.68 21.25
C LEU A 198 16.01 5.67 22.41
N GLU A 199 15.06 6.61 22.37
CA GLU A 199 14.73 7.53 23.46
C GLU A 199 13.31 7.24 23.95
N SER A 200 13.12 7.23 25.27
CA SER A 200 11.85 6.86 25.91
C SER A 200 11.10 8.12 26.35
N ASP A 201 9.95 8.36 25.73
CA ASP A 201 9.00 9.39 26.09
C ASP A 201 7.97 8.81 27.11
N PRO A 202 7.34 9.64 27.96
CA PRO A 202 6.31 9.18 28.90
C PRO A 202 5.16 8.43 28.18
N PRO A 203 4.73 7.26 28.68
CA PRO A 203 3.61 6.52 28.09
C PRO A 203 2.28 7.25 28.33
N TYR A 204 1.26 6.94 27.52
CA TYR A 204 -0.10 7.40 27.79
C TYR A 204 -0.64 6.80 29.10
N GLU A 205 -1.49 7.56 29.79
CA GLU A 205 -2.10 7.17 31.08
C GLU A 205 -2.86 5.83 31.01
N HIS A 206 -3.29 5.42 29.81
CA HIS A 206 -4.03 4.17 29.57
C HIS A 206 -3.35 3.25 28.54
N ASP A 207 -2.02 3.26 28.46
CA ASP A 207 -1.32 2.34 27.56
C ASP A 207 -1.39 0.89 28.07
N VAL A 208 -2.13 0.06 27.34
CA VAL A 208 -2.30 -1.37 27.65
C VAL A 208 -0.95 -2.06 27.51
N GLN A 209 -0.42 -2.70 28.55
CA GLN A 209 0.93 -3.27 28.47
C GLN A 209 1.02 -4.52 27.59
N MET A 210 0.03 -5.41 27.66
CA MET A 210 -0.01 -6.64 26.88
C MET A 210 -1.35 -6.83 26.21
N ARG A 211 -1.32 -7.19 24.92
CA ARG A 211 -2.50 -7.63 24.16
C ARG A 211 -2.11 -8.82 23.30
N VAL A 212 -2.27 -10.01 23.87
CA VAL A 212 -1.88 -11.29 23.27
C VAL A 212 -3.15 -12.08 23.00
N PRO A 213 -3.64 -12.21 21.76
CA PRO A 213 -4.80 -13.03 21.44
C PRO A 213 -4.50 -14.51 21.56
N ASP A 214 -5.48 -15.29 22.01
CA ASP A 214 -5.56 -16.70 21.64
C ASP A 214 -6.16 -16.80 20.23
N VAL A 215 -5.44 -17.44 19.31
CA VAL A 215 -5.83 -17.59 17.90
C VAL A 215 -6.23 -19.04 17.56
N ARG A 216 -6.26 -19.93 18.56
CA ARG A 216 -6.54 -21.36 18.34
C ARG A 216 -7.93 -21.61 17.77
N LYS A 217 -8.95 -20.93 18.30
CA LYS A 217 -10.34 -21.08 17.85
C LYS A 217 -10.50 -20.72 16.38
N ALA A 218 -9.94 -19.59 15.94
CA ALA A 218 -9.98 -19.19 14.53
C ALA A 218 -9.31 -20.22 13.62
N ARG A 219 -8.18 -20.79 14.04
CA ARG A 219 -7.49 -21.86 13.29
C ARG A 219 -8.31 -23.15 13.22
N GLU A 220 -8.87 -23.60 14.33
CA GLU A 220 -9.58 -24.88 14.43
C GLU A 220 -10.98 -24.86 13.78
N VAL A 221 -11.66 -23.71 13.85
CA VAL A 221 -13.03 -23.56 13.37
C VAL A 221 -13.08 -23.02 11.94
N LEU A 222 -12.25 -22.03 11.62
CA LEU A 222 -12.25 -21.36 10.32
C LEU A 222 -11.13 -21.82 9.39
N GLY A 223 -10.13 -22.57 9.89
CA GLY A 223 -8.91 -22.84 9.14
C GLY A 223 -8.05 -21.58 8.93
N PHE A 224 -8.26 -20.55 9.74
CA PHE A 224 -7.57 -19.26 9.61
C PHE A 224 -6.22 -19.26 10.33
N ASP A 225 -5.17 -18.87 9.61
CA ASP A 225 -3.87 -18.51 10.18
C ASP A 225 -3.37 -17.24 9.49
N ALA A 226 -2.82 -16.30 10.26
CA ALA A 226 -2.26 -15.05 9.76
C ALA A 226 -0.75 -15.19 9.62
N THR A 227 -0.33 -15.59 8.42
CA THR A 227 1.04 -16.00 8.11
C THR A 227 1.92 -14.87 7.59
N THR A 228 1.36 -13.71 7.26
CA THR A 228 2.15 -12.58 6.74
C THR A 228 2.99 -11.97 7.86
N SER A 229 4.31 -12.16 7.78
CA SER A 229 5.24 -11.59 8.76
C SER A 229 5.33 -10.07 8.63
N LEU A 230 5.71 -9.37 9.71
CA LEU A 230 5.86 -7.91 9.72
C LEU A 230 6.81 -7.41 8.62
N GLU A 231 7.88 -8.17 8.36
CA GLU A 231 8.87 -7.90 7.32
C GLU A 231 8.28 -8.00 5.90
N ALA A 232 7.26 -8.86 5.71
CA ALA A 232 6.58 -9.13 4.44
C ALA A 232 5.35 -8.24 4.16
N MET A 233 4.92 -7.40 5.11
CA MET A 233 3.73 -6.53 4.97
C MET A 233 3.87 -5.38 3.95
N LEU A 234 5.03 -5.25 3.32
CA LEU A 234 5.27 -4.37 2.17
C LEU A 234 5.41 -5.23 0.91
N PRO A 235 4.32 -5.51 0.16
CA PRO A 235 4.36 -6.25 -1.10
C PRO A 235 4.95 -5.40 -2.24
N LEU A 236 6.22 -5.02 -2.09
CA LEU A 236 7.02 -4.37 -3.12
C LEU A 236 8.02 -5.39 -3.66
N GLU A 237 8.21 -5.39 -4.98
CA GLU A 237 9.28 -6.11 -5.64
C GLU A 237 10.02 -5.11 -6.54
N VAL A 238 11.34 -5.13 -6.51
CA VAL A 238 12.21 -4.30 -7.36
C VAL A 238 13.00 -5.22 -8.28
N LEU A 239 12.58 -5.28 -9.55
CA LEU A 239 13.27 -6.05 -10.58
C LEU A 239 14.38 -5.21 -11.23
N VAL A 240 15.63 -5.52 -10.91
CA VAL A 240 16.79 -4.96 -11.62
C VAL A 240 17.04 -5.77 -12.88
N VAL A 241 16.68 -5.19 -14.03
CA VAL A 241 16.81 -5.86 -15.33
C VAL A 241 18.18 -5.61 -15.95
N GLN A 242 18.92 -6.69 -16.22
CA GLN A 242 20.24 -6.66 -16.83
C GLN A 242 20.29 -7.39 -18.19
N ASP A 243 21.16 -6.92 -19.09
CA ASP A 243 21.29 -7.42 -20.46
C ASP A 243 22.35 -8.55 -20.61
N PHE A 244 23.38 -8.58 -19.76
CA PHE A 244 24.51 -9.52 -19.78
C PHE A 244 25.09 -9.77 -18.37
N ASP A 245 25.61 -10.97 -18.08
CA ASP A 245 25.87 -11.43 -16.70
C ASP A 245 27.10 -10.76 -16.09
N GLU A 246 27.97 -10.25 -16.96
CA GLU A 246 29.17 -9.50 -16.62
C GLU A 246 28.88 -8.01 -16.33
N ASP A 247 27.61 -7.59 -16.29
CA ASP A 247 27.24 -6.23 -15.92
C ASP A 247 27.69 -5.96 -14.47
N THR A 248 28.41 -4.86 -14.29
CA THR A 248 28.96 -4.42 -13.00
C THR A 248 27.88 -4.16 -11.94
N THR A 249 26.62 -4.02 -12.33
CA THR A 249 25.48 -3.91 -11.40
C THR A 249 25.13 -5.25 -10.75
N VAL A 250 25.39 -6.40 -11.38
CA VAL A 250 25.07 -7.74 -10.85
C VAL A 250 25.68 -8.01 -9.47
N PRO A 251 27.01 -7.84 -9.25
CA PRO A 251 27.59 -8.09 -7.92
C PRO A 251 27.06 -7.11 -6.85
N VAL A 252 26.74 -5.87 -7.23
CA VAL A 252 26.17 -4.87 -6.30
C VAL A 252 24.78 -5.30 -5.85
N VAL A 253 23.92 -5.69 -6.81
CA VAL A 253 22.56 -6.15 -6.49
C VAL A 253 22.62 -7.40 -5.64
N ARG A 254 23.45 -8.40 -5.97
CA ARG A 254 23.58 -9.62 -5.15
C ARG A 254 23.96 -9.35 -3.70
N ARG A 255 24.81 -8.36 -3.45
CA ARG A 255 25.13 -7.91 -2.08
C ARG A 255 23.90 -7.32 -1.40
N LEU A 256 23.20 -6.40 -2.07
CA LEU A 256 22.01 -5.74 -1.53
C LEU A 256 20.83 -6.70 -1.32
N GLN A 257 20.73 -7.78 -2.09
CA GLN A 257 19.68 -8.80 -1.91
C GLN A 257 19.73 -9.48 -0.54
N ALA A 258 20.90 -9.53 0.12
CA ALA A 258 21.02 -10.04 1.48
C ALA A 258 20.32 -9.13 2.51
N GLU A 259 20.18 -7.84 2.19
CA GLU A 259 19.61 -6.80 3.04
C GLU A 259 18.19 -6.42 2.62
N MET A 260 17.89 -6.57 1.32
CA MET A 260 16.65 -6.18 0.66
C MET A 260 16.07 -7.38 -0.11
N PRO A 261 15.32 -8.29 0.55
CA PRO A 261 14.76 -9.47 -0.10
C PRO A 261 13.75 -9.14 -1.22
N GLU A 262 13.17 -7.95 -1.23
CA GLU A 262 12.34 -7.43 -2.32
C GLU A 262 13.10 -7.15 -3.63
N LEU A 263 14.43 -7.08 -3.57
CA LEU A 263 15.29 -6.82 -4.72
C LEU A 263 15.55 -8.12 -5.49
N ALA A 264 15.25 -8.16 -6.78
CA ALA A 264 15.51 -9.33 -7.62
C ALA A 264 16.26 -8.97 -8.90
N LEU A 265 17.23 -9.80 -9.27
CA LEU A 265 17.90 -9.72 -10.56
C LEU A 265 17.06 -10.43 -11.63
N HIS A 266 16.76 -9.73 -12.71
CA HIS A 266 16.11 -10.30 -13.88
C HIS A 266 17.01 -10.20 -15.11
N ARG A 267 17.32 -11.34 -15.74
CA ARG A 267 18.05 -11.35 -17.00
C ARG A 267 17.10 -11.13 -18.16
N ASN A 268 17.30 -10.01 -18.87
CA ASN A 268 16.70 -9.77 -20.18
C ASN A 268 17.14 -10.81 -21.22
N LYS A 269 16.17 -11.57 -21.73
CA LYS A 269 16.36 -12.60 -22.77
C LYS A 269 15.87 -12.17 -24.16
N ILE A 270 15.26 -10.99 -24.29
CA ILE A 270 14.65 -10.50 -25.54
C ILE A 270 15.72 -9.91 -26.48
N GLY A 271 16.76 -9.32 -25.91
CA GLY A 271 17.87 -8.71 -26.65
C GLY A 271 18.33 -7.41 -26.00
N ARG A 272 19.51 -6.90 -26.36
CA ARG A 272 20.09 -5.74 -25.67
C ARG A 272 19.28 -4.45 -25.86
N GLY A 273 19.35 -3.56 -24.87
CA GLY A 273 18.83 -2.20 -24.94
C GLY A 273 17.59 -1.97 -24.08
N VAL A 274 17.40 -0.70 -23.68
CA VAL A 274 16.42 -0.28 -22.68
C VAL A 274 14.99 -0.75 -22.97
N LEU A 275 14.54 -0.71 -24.23
CA LEU A 275 13.20 -1.15 -24.57
C LEU A 275 12.99 -2.64 -24.32
N ASN A 276 13.97 -3.48 -24.67
CA ASN A 276 13.88 -4.91 -24.44
C ASN A 276 14.02 -5.24 -22.95
N ALA A 277 14.86 -4.49 -22.22
CA ALA A 277 14.95 -4.61 -20.76
C ALA A 277 13.59 -4.28 -20.11
N ILE A 278 12.95 -3.17 -20.50
CA ILE A 278 11.62 -2.81 -20.01
C ILE A 278 10.59 -3.89 -20.38
N LYS A 279 10.54 -4.35 -21.64
CA LYS A 279 9.63 -5.46 -22.05
C LYS A 279 9.84 -6.71 -21.22
N SER A 280 11.08 -7.11 -21.01
CA SER A 280 11.44 -8.30 -20.23
C SER A 280 11.04 -8.14 -18.77
N GLY A 281 11.23 -6.95 -18.18
CA GLY A 281 10.79 -6.63 -16.82
C GLY A 281 9.27 -6.62 -16.67
N LEU A 282 8.55 -5.95 -17.57
CA LEU A 282 7.07 -5.91 -17.57
C LEU A 282 6.44 -7.31 -17.73
N ALA A 283 7.10 -8.21 -18.46
CA ALA A 283 6.67 -9.59 -18.62
C ALA A 283 6.96 -10.47 -17.39
N ALA A 284 8.02 -10.16 -16.63
CA ALA A 284 8.38 -10.89 -15.43
C ALA A 284 7.62 -10.41 -14.18
N ALA A 285 7.24 -9.14 -14.14
CA ALA A 285 6.52 -8.56 -13.01
C ALA A 285 5.10 -9.14 -12.88
N GLY A 286 4.82 -9.75 -11.72
CA GLY A 286 3.52 -10.34 -11.38
C GLY A 286 2.55 -9.40 -10.64
N ALA A 287 3.01 -8.20 -10.25
CA ALA A 287 2.23 -7.29 -9.43
C ALA A 287 1.02 -6.69 -10.19
N PRO A 288 -0.08 -6.34 -9.49
CA PRO A 288 -1.24 -5.66 -10.10
C PRO A 288 -0.90 -4.31 -10.73
N TYR A 289 0.17 -3.68 -10.26
CA TYR A 289 0.70 -2.42 -10.79
C TYR A 289 2.21 -2.55 -10.93
N VAL A 290 2.74 -2.14 -12.07
CA VAL A 290 4.17 -2.23 -12.39
C VAL A 290 4.68 -0.85 -12.75
N LEU A 291 5.66 -0.35 -12.00
CA LEU A 291 6.31 0.92 -12.26
C LEU A 291 7.65 0.71 -12.98
N VAL A 292 7.84 1.46 -14.07
CA VAL A 292 9.11 1.56 -14.78
C VAL A 292 9.83 2.81 -14.29
N THR A 293 11.09 2.66 -13.90
CA THR A 293 12.00 3.76 -13.55
C THR A 293 13.41 3.46 -14.04
N MET A 294 14.23 4.50 -14.21
CA MET A 294 15.62 4.37 -14.63
C MET A 294 16.54 4.29 -13.41
N GLY A 295 17.56 3.42 -13.48
CA GLY A 295 18.56 3.27 -12.40
C GLY A 295 19.59 4.39 -12.29
N ASP A 296 19.34 5.57 -12.86
CA ASP A 296 20.27 6.72 -12.84
C ASP A 296 19.88 7.82 -11.84
N ALA A 297 18.87 7.55 -10.99
CA ALA A 297 18.35 8.45 -9.96
C ALA A 297 17.88 9.81 -10.49
N SER A 298 17.52 9.90 -11.78
CA SER A 298 16.97 11.12 -12.37
C SER A 298 15.52 11.38 -11.93
N ASP A 299 14.78 10.32 -11.63
CA ASP A 299 13.40 10.34 -11.15
C ASP A 299 13.37 10.23 -9.62
N ASP A 300 12.48 10.98 -8.97
CA ASP A 300 12.37 11.01 -7.51
C ASP A 300 11.46 9.85 -7.01
N PRO A 301 11.98 8.88 -6.24
CA PRO A 301 11.16 7.79 -5.72
C PRO A 301 10.01 8.25 -4.83
N ALA A 302 10.07 9.45 -4.24
CA ALA A 302 8.99 9.99 -3.42
C ALA A 302 7.68 10.21 -4.21
N ASP A 303 7.77 10.35 -5.54
CA ASP A 303 6.60 10.52 -6.40
C ASP A 303 5.82 9.20 -6.61
N ILE A 304 6.43 8.04 -6.30
CA ILE A 304 5.83 6.70 -6.53
C ILE A 304 4.54 6.53 -5.74
N ASP A 305 4.48 7.01 -4.50
CA ASP A 305 3.30 6.88 -3.64
C ASP A 305 2.09 7.59 -4.24
N ALA A 306 2.29 8.81 -4.76
CA ALA A 306 1.23 9.55 -5.45
C ALA A 306 0.79 8.84 -6.73
N MET A 307 1.74 8.24 -7.47
CA MET A 307 1.42 7.44 -8.66
C MET A 307 0.57 6.22 -8.31
N TYR A 308 0.95 5.51 -7.26
CA TYR A 308 0.27 4.32 -6.78
C TYR A 308 -1.14 4.62 -6.28
N GLU A 309 -1.35 5.73 -5.56
CA GLU A 309 -2.69 6.13 -5.10
C GLU A 309 -3.65 6.43 -6.25
N LEU A 310 -3.17 7.07 -7.34
CA LEU A 310 -3.98 7.26 -8.54
C LEU A 310 -4.30 5.93 -9.24
N ALA A 311 -3.33 5.01 -9.29
CA ALA A 311 -3.51 3.69 -9.87
C ALA A 311 -4.54 2.86 -9.09
N LYS A 312 -4.43 2.85 -7.76
CA LYS A 312 -5.39 2.26 -6.83
C LYS A 312 -6.78 2.90 -6.96
N GLY A 313 -6.84 4.19 -7.28
CA GLY A 313 -8.06 4.92 -7.66
C GLY A 313 -8.63 4.56 -9.04
N GLY A 314 -8.06 3.58 -9.74
CA GLY A 314 -8.54 3.04 -11.01
C GLY A 314 -7.83 3.58 -12.25
N ALA A 315 -6.69 4.28 -12.11
CA ALA A 315 -5.85 4.64 -13.26
C ALA A 315 -5.05 3.44 -13.78
N ASP A 316 -5.04 3.23 -15.09
CA ASP A 316 -4.29 2.18 -15.78
C ASP A 316 -2.89 2.62 -16.20
N VAL A 317 -2.71 3.92 -16.38
CA VAL A 317 -1.42 4.53 -16.68
C VAL A 317 -1.27 5.75 -15.79
N VAL A 318 -0.19 5.83 -15.03
CA VAL A 318 0.17 7.02 -14.26
C VAL A 318 1.58 7.44 -14.61
N ALA A 319 1.76 8.66 -15.11
CA ALA A 319 3.06 9.18 -15.50
C ALA A 319 3.60 10.20 -14.48
N GLY A 320 4.89 10.12 -14.16
CA GLY A 320 5.61 11.24 -13.60
C GLY A 320 5.80 12.30 -14.69
N SER A 321 5.13 13.44 -14.54
CA SER A 321 5.02 14.46 -15.58
C SER A 321 5.83 15.70 -15.23
N ARG A 322 6.83 15.99 -16.06
CA ARG A 322 7.71 17.16 -15.92
C ARG A 322 7.02 18.45 -16.37
N TYR A 323 5.93 18.33 -17.12
CA TYR A 323 5.29 19.45 -17.83
C TYR A 323 3.88 19.76 -17.34
N MET A 324 3.27 18.92 -16.51
CA MET A 324 2.04 19.28 -15.80
C MET A 324 2.29 20.33 -14.72
N ARG A 325 1.22 20.94 -14.21
CA ARG A 325 1.32 21.92 -13.13
C ARG A 325 2.00 21.30 -11.90
N GLY A 326 3.12 21.91 -11.49
CA GLY A 326 3.96 21.45 -10.37
C GLY A 326 5.21 20.68 -10.80
N GLY A 327 5.24 20.10 -12.01
CA GLY A 327 6.37 19.36 -12.54
C GLY A 327 7.56 20.26 -12.89
N ARG A 328 8.78 19.71 -12.78
CA ARG A 328 10.03 20.43 -13.04
C ARG A 328 11.03 19.56 -13.79
N GLN A 329 11.85 20.20 -14.60
CA GLN A 329 13.03 19.61 -15.23
C GLN A 329 14.23 20.49 -14.89
N LEU A 330 15.13 19.98 -14.05
CA LEU A 330 16.32 20.66 -13.55
C LEU A 330 17.55 20.15 -14.32
N GLY A 331 18.11 20.99 -15.18
CA GLY A 331 19.26 20.65 -16.04
C GLY A 331 18.88 20.09 -17.42
N GLY A 332 19.86 19.53 -18.12
CA GLY A 332 19.74 18.99 -19.48
C GLY A 332 19.81 20.02 -20.63
N PRO A 333 20.08 19.58 -21.88
CA PRO A 333 20.18 20.47 -23.03
C PRO A 333 18.85 21.17 -23.38
N LEU A 334 18.88 22.50 -23.55
CA LEU A 334 17.70 23.34 -23.83
C LEU A 334 16.89 22.88 -25.05
N LEU A 335 17.56 22.45 -26.12
CA LEU A 335 16.91 21.96 -27.33
C LEU A 335 16.11 20.68 -27.06
N LYS A 336 16.70 19.71 -26.33
CA LYS A 336 16.03 18.44 -25.98
C LYS A 336 14.84 18.68 -25.06
N ARG A 337 14.98 19.59 -24.09
CA ARG A 337 13.89 20.02 -23.20
C ARG A 337 12.72 20.62 -23.99
N SER A 338 13.02 21.50 -24.95
CA SER A 338 12.00 22.17 -25.75
C SER A 338 11.27 21.20 -26.67
N MET A 339 11.99 20.27 -27.31
CA MET A 339 11.38 19.22 -28.15
C MET A 339 10.50 18.26 -27.35
N SER A 340 10.98 17.79 -26.19
CA SER A 340 10.24 16.89 -25.29
C SER A 340 8.94 17.56 -24.80
N ARG A 341 9.03 18.82 -24.39
CA ARG A 341 7.87 19.63 -23.98
C ARG A 341 6.88 19.85 -25.13
N ALA A 342 7.37 20.17 -26.33
CA ALA A 342 6.52 20.35 -27.51
C ALA A 342 5.79 19.06 -27.90
N ALA A 343 6.48 17.91 -27.87
CA ALA A 343 5.89 16.61 -28.16
C ALA A 343 4.80 16.23 -27.14
N GLY A 344 5.07 16.38 -25.84
CA GLY A 344 4.11 16.07 -24.78
C GLY A 344 2.86 16.96 -24.85
N LEU A 345 3.05 18.29 -24.90
CA LEU A 345 1.93 19.23 -24.97
C LEU A 345 1.14 19.09 -26.26
N SER A 346 1.78 18.88 -27.41
CA SER A 346 1.03 18.73 -28.66
C SER A 346 0.21 17.43 -28.70
N LEU A 347 0.68 16.33 -28.11
CA LEU A 347 -0.15 15.13 -27.93
C LEU A 347 -1.37 15.38 -27.04
N HIS A 348 -1.21 16.18 -25.99
CA HIS A 348 -2.32 16.60 -25.14
C HIS A 348 -3.37 17.40 -25.93
N TRP A 349 -2.92 18.48 -26.58
CA TRP A 349 -3.82 19.44 -27.23
C TRP A 349 -4.41 18.92 -28.55
N LEU A 350 -3.59 18.27 -29.38
CA LEU A 350 -4.00 17.77 -30.70
C LEU A 350 -4.63 16.39 -30.58
N GLY A 351 -3.97 15.47 -29.87
CA GLY A 351 -4.45 14.10 -29.71
C GLY A 351 -5.46 13.88 -28.58
N GLY A 352 -5.73 14.88 -27.73
CA GLY A 352 -6.70 14.75 -26.64
C GLY A 352 -6.28 13.75 -25.55
N LEU A 353 -5.00 13.36 -25.52
CA LEU A 353 -4.47 12.48 -24.48
C LEU A 353 -4.48 13.23 -23.14
N PRO A 354 -4.98 12.65 -22.04
CA PRO A 354 -5.10 13.33 -20.74
C PRO A 354 -3.76 13.37 -19.97
N ILE A 355 -2.66 13.67 -20.66
CA ILE A 355 -1.31 13.78 -20.08
C ILE A 355 -0.50 14.89 -20.75
N HIS A 356 0.35 15.58 -20.01
CA HIS A 356 1.22 16.64 -20.53
C HIS A 356 2.62 16.14 -20.90
N ASP A 357 3.03 14.97 -20.40
CA ASP A 357 4.35 14.38 -20.65
C ASP A 357 4.24 12.94 -21.15
N ALA A 358 3.99 12.77 -22.44
CA ALA A 358 3.96 11.46 -23.09
C ALA A 358 5.33 10.79 -23.17
N THR A 359 6.41 11.56 -23.03
CA THR A 359 7.78 11.09 -23.27
C THR A 359 8.48 10.55 -22.03
N SER A 360 7.94 10.82 -20.84
CA SER A 360 8.44 10.28 -19.58
C SER A 360 8.22 8.77 -19.51
N ASN A 361 9.28 8.04 -19.18
CA ASN A 361 9.22 6.59 -18.92
C ASN A 361 9.15 6.26 -17.42
N PHE A 362 9.22 7.26 -16.55
CA PHE A 362 8.83 7.12 -15.15
C PHE A 362 7.32 6.99 -15.08
N ARG A 363 6.85 5.74 -15.18
CA ARG A 363 5.45 5.44 -15.49
C ARG A 363 5.02 4.14 -14.83
N LEU A 364 3.85 4.18 -14.21
CA LEU A 364 3.17 3.03 -13.63
C LEU A 364 2.08 2.56 -14.59
N TYR A 365 2.00 1.24 -14.77
CA TYR A 365 0.99 0.56 -15.57
C TYR A 365 0.19 -0.43 -14.72
N SER A 366 -1.11 -0.51 -14.94
CA SER A 366 -1.92 -1.60 -14.40
C SER A 366 -1.63 -2.90 -15.16
N ARG A 367 -1.71 -4.03 -14.45
CA ARG A 367 -1.66 -5.37 -15.05
C ARG A 367 -2.77 -5.54 -16.10
N ARG A 368 -3.96 -4.99 -15.82
CA ARG A 368 -5.10 -4.95 -16.74
C ARG A 368 -4.74 -4.39 -18.11
N LEU A 369 -4.02 -3.27 -18.16
CA LEU A 369 -3.56 -2.71 -19.44
C LEU A 369 -2.56 -3.65 -20.11
N LEU A 370 -1.53 -4.06 -19.37
CA LEU A 370 -0.42 -4.83 -19.93
C LEU A 370 -0.87 -6.20 -20.48
N ASP A 371 -1.96 -6.78 -19.97
CA ASP A 371 -2.52 -8.04 -20.45
C ASP A 371 -3.41 -7.89 -21.69
N GLN A 372 -3.93 -6.68 -21.94
CA GLN A 372 -4.78 -6.39 -23.09
C GLN A 372 -4.02 -5.91 -24.32
N VAL A 373 -2.74 -5.53 -24.17
CA VAL A 373 -1.96 -4.90 -25.23
C VAL A 373 -0.68 -5.67 -25.55
N THR A 374 -0.43 -5.89 -26.83
CA THR A 374 0.89 -6.32 -27.31
C THR A 374 1.80 -5.11 -27.45
N ILE A 375 3.06 -5.21 -27.04
CA ILE A 375 4.04 -4.12 -27.20
C ILE A 375 4.75 -4.25 -28.56
N GLU A 376 4.33 -3.41 -29.51
CA GLU A 376 4.79 -3.33 -30.91
C GLU A 376 6.10 -2.53 -31.06
N SER A 377 6.41 -1.64 -30.13
CA SER A 377 7.61 -0.80 -30.19
C SER A 377 8.89 -1.63 -30.33
N THR A 378 9.84 -1.16 -31.14
CA THR A 378 11.06 -1.90 -31.51
C THR A 378 12.34 -1.15 -31.17
N GLY A 379 12.30 0.06 -30.58
CA GLY A 379 13.51 0.63 -29.99
C GLY A 379 13.42 2.07 -29.50
N GLY A 380 14.43 2.45 -28.71
CA GLY A 380 14.45 3.74 -28.02
C GLY A 380 13.61 3.69 -26.75
N PHE A 381 12.94 4.80 -26.44
CA PHE A 381 12.11 4.97 -25.23
C PHE A 381 10.64 5.25 -25.59
N GLU A 382 10.20 4.73 -26.74
CA GLU A 382 8.87 4.95 -27.33
C GLU A 382 7.74 4.17 -26.64
N LEU A 383 8.09 3.13 -25.88
CA LEU A 383 7.15 2.24 -25.19
C LEU A 383 6.19 3.01 -24.28
N GLY A 384 6.65 4.06 -23.59
CA GLY A 384 5.80 4.91 -22.77
C GLY A 384 4.69 5.61 -23.56
N ILE A 385 4.99 6.07 -24.78
CA ILE A 385 4.00 6.70 -25.66
C ILE A 385 3.04 5.63 -26.18
N GLU A 386 3.56 4.51 -26.67
CA GLU A 386 2.74 3.40 -27.16
C GLU A 386 1.68 2.97 -26.16
N LEU A 387 2.10 2.60 -24.95
CA LEU A 387 1.20 2.06 -23.93
C LEU A 387 0.16 3.10 -23.51
N THR A 388 0.54 4.38 -23.50
CA THR A 388 -0.40 5.46 -23.17
C THR A 388 -1.42 5.70 -24.27
N VAL A 389 -0.99 5.69 -25.53
CA VAL A 389 -1.88 5.81 -26.68
C VAL A 389 -2.85 4.62 -26.71
N LYS A 390 -2.37 3.40 -26.48
CA LYS A 390 -3.22 2.21 -26.43
C LYS A 390 -4.22 2.24 -25.28
N ALA A 391 -3.78 2.61 -24.07
CA ALA A 391 -4.69 2.80 -22.94
C ALA A 391 -5.78 3.83 -23.25
N TYR A 392 -5.38 4.98 -23.81
CA TYR A 392 -6.32 6.03 -24.22
C TYR A 392 -7.35 5.52 -25.23
N LEU A 393 -6.91 4.82 -26.28
CA LEU A 393 -7.79 4.23 -27.29
C LEU A 393 -8.74 3.18 -26.73
N LEU A 394 -8.33 2.44 -25.71
CA LEU A 394 -9.11 1.36 -25.08
C LEU A 394 -10.16 1.83 -24.06
N GLY A 395 -10.35 3.14 -23.82
CA GLY A 395 -11.25 3.54 -22.72
C GLY A 395 -10.59 3.65 -21.36
N MET A 396 -9.32 3.28 -21.24
CA MET A 396 -8.65 3.15 -19.96
C MET A 396 -8.26 4.51 -19.36
N ARG A 397 -8.16 4.55 -18.03
CA ARG A 397 -7.92 5.81 -17.32
C ARG A 397 -6.43 6.10 -17.30
N VAL A 398 -6.05 7.26 -17.83
CA VAL A 398 -4.68 7.75 -17.83
C VAL A 398 -4.61 8.98 -16.93
N ALA A 399 -3.59 9.04 -16.06
CA ALA A 399 -3.36 10.12 -15.12
C ALA A 399 -1.87 10.49 -15.05
N GLU A 400 -1.55 11.55 -14.32
CA GLU A 400 -0.18 12.02 -14.11
C GLU A 400 -0.01 12.67 -12.74
N VAL A 401 1.21 12.60 -12.21
CA VAL A 401 1.65 13.30 -10.99
C VAL A 401 2.80 14.25 -11.35
N PRO A 402 2.91 15.41 -10.68
CA PRO A 402 4.05 16.30 -10.92
C PRO A 402 5.32 15.60 -10.45
N THR A 403 6.36 15.59 -11.29
CA THR A 403 7.68 15.04 -10.91
C THR A 403 8.80 16.05 -11.13
N THR A 404 9.87 15.92 -10.37
CA THR A 404 11.11 16.69 -10.56
C THR A 404 12.18 15.81 -11.18
N TRP A 405 12.36 15.94 -12.49
CA TRP A 405 13.46 15.28 -13.18
C TRP A 405 14.76 16.06 -13.00
N ARG A 406 15.81 15.39 -12.55
CA ARG A 406 17.14 15.97 -12.38
C ARG A 406 18.10 15.39 -13.40
N ASP A 407 18.99 16.22 -13.94
CA ASP A 407 20.03 15.69 -14.82
C ASP A 407 20.93 14.71 -14.06
N ARG A 408 21.37 13.68 -14.77
CA ARG A 408 22.16 12.58 -14.21
C ARG A 408 23.39 13.11 -13.47
N THR A 409 23.71 12.52 -12.33
CA THR A 409 24.96 12.81 -11.61
C THR A 409 26.16 12.05 -12.18
N ALA A 410 25.93 10.94 -12.91
CA ALA A 410 26.96 10.10 -13.53
C ALA A 410 26.49 9.40 -14.82
N GLY A 411 27.44 8.95 -15.65
CA GLY A 411 27.20 8.16 -16.88
C GLY A 411 26.94 8.98 -18.16
N LYS A 412 27.16 8.38 -19.34
CA LYS A 412 26.92 9.03 -20.66
C LYS A 412 25.53 8.72 -21.20
N SER A 413 24.86 9.72 -21.78
CA SER A 413 23.54 9.53 -22.40
C SER A 413 23.63 8.61 -23.63
N ARG A 414 22.81 7.55 -23.64
CA ARG A 414 22.66 6.64 -24.78
C ARG A 414 21.54 7.06 -25.76
N PHE A 415 20.95 8.24 -25.59
CA PHE A 415 19.78 8.68 -26.36
C PHE A 415 20.15 9.17 -27.78
N GLN A 416 19.63 8.50 -28.82
CA GLN A 416 19.90 8.81 -30.23
C GLN A 416 18.65 9.39 -30.93
N LEU A 417 18.49 10.71 -30.86
CA LEU A 417 17.29 11.44 -31.30
C LEU A 417 16.87 11.12 -32.75
N TRP A 418 17.76 11.31 -33.72
CA TRP A 418 17.44 11.14 -35.14
C TRP A 418 17.12 9.69 -35.52
N LYS A 419 17.76 8.73 -34.85
CA LYS A 419 17.51 7.31 -35.06
C LYS A 419 16.10 6.89 -34.62
N TRP A 420 15.57 7.53 -33.57
CA TRP A 420 14.31 7.11 -32.96
C TRP A 420 13.12 7.97 -33.37
N LEU A 421 13.34 9.19 -33.86
CA LEU A 421 12.29 10.14 -34.23
C LEU A 421 11.17 9.55 -35.13
N PRO A 422 11.44 8.77 -36.20
CA PRO A 422 10.37 8.21 -37.04
C PRO A 422 9.41 7.30 -36.26
N ARG A 423 9.93 6.61 -35.23
CA ARG A 423 9.16 5.66 -34.45
C ARG A 423 8.31 6.35 -33.37
N TYR A 424 8.85 7.41 -32.78
CA TYR A 424 8.06 8.34 -31.96
C TYR A 424 6.91 8.97 -32.75
N LEU A 425 7.16 9.37 -34.00
CA LEU A 425 6.14 9.95 -34.87
C LEU A 425 5.03 8.94 -35.21
N HIS A 426 5.35 7.66 -35.38
CA HIS A 426 4.33 6.62 -35.60
C HIS A 426 3.28 6.61 -34.48
N TRP A 427 3.71 6.55 -33.21
CA TRP A 427 2.79 6.56 -32.07
C TRP A 427 2.14 7.92 -31.85
N TYR A 428 2.87 9.00 -32.13
CA TYR A 428 2.33 10.35 -32.09
C TYR A 428 1.10 10.49 -32.99
N TRP A 429 1.23 10.11 -34.27
CA TRP A 429 0.15 10.19 -35.24
C TRP A 429 -1.00 9.24 -34.93
N ARG A 430 -0.72 8.06 -34.36
CA ARG A 430 -1.77 7.14 -33.89
C ARG A 430 -2.56 7.74 -32.71
N GLY A 431 -1.91 8.45 -31.80
CA GLY A 431 -2.56 9.20 -30.73
C GLY A 431 -3.44 10.33 -31.27
N VAL A 432 -2.91 11.13 -32.21
CA VAL A 432 -3.66 12.21 -32.85
C VAL A 432 -4.86 11.69 -33.65
N GLY A 433 -4.68 10.65 -34.46
CA GLY A 433 -5.76 10.03 -35.24
C GLY A 433 -6.81 9.34 -34.36
N GLY A 434 -6.39 8.81 -33.20
CA GLY A 434 -7.29 8.18 -32.23
C GLY A 434 -8.41 9.07 -31.74
N ARG A 435 -8.16 10.37 -31.60
CA ARG A 435 -9.17 11.37 -31.23
C ARG A 435 -10.30 11.51 -32.25
N LEU A 436 -10.03 11.24 -33.52
CA LEU A 436 -11.02 11.37 -34.60
C LEU A 436 -11.95 10.16 -34.71
N VAL A 437 -11.57 9.03 -34.09
CA VAL A 437 -12.29 7.75 -34.15
C VAL A 437 -13.10 7.48 -32.89
N ARG A 438 -12.77 8.17 -31.80
CA ARG A 438 -13.51 8.19 -30.53
C ARG A 438 -14.58 9.26 -30.56
#